data_AF-A0A645IIZ0-F1
#
_entry.id   AF-A0A645IIZ0-F1
#
_cell.length_a   1.000
_cell.length_b   1.000
_cell.length_c   1.000
_cell.angle_alpha   90.00
_cell.angle_beta   90.00
_cell.angle_gamma   90.00
#
_symmetry.space_group_name_H-M   'P 1'
#
loop_
_entity.id
_entity.type
_entity.pdbx_description
1 polymer ?
#
loop_
_entity_poly.entity_id
_entity_poly.type
_entity_poly.pdbx_seq_one_letter_code
_entity_poly.pdbx_strand_id
1 'polypeptide(L)' 'MAPPGASEHQLGLAMDLGSTKSGGQLNSSFGKSKGGQWVRQNAHRFGFIVRYQEGWEDITGYNYEPWHVRYVGVEHATAM' A
#
# COMPACT_ATOMS: atom_id res chain seq x y z
N MET A 1 -5.11 2.94 -13.38
CA MET A 1 -3.95 2.16 -13.90
C MET A 1 -2.86 3.13 -14.31
N ALA A 2 -1.60 2.79 -14.03
CA ALA A 2 -0.45 3.63 -14.36
C ALA A 2 -0.10 3.54 -15.86
N PRO A 3 0.26 4.64 -16.54
CA PRO A 3 0.97 4.57 -17.81
C PRO A 3 2.29 3.78 -17.67
N PRO A 4 2.78 3.13 -18.74
CA PRO A 4 4.11 2.51 -18.74
C PRO A 4 5.19 3.52 -18.32
N GLY A 5 6.12 3.12 -17.46
CA GLY A 5 7.15 4.02 -16.91
C GLY A 5 6.73 4.81 -15.67
N ALA A 6 5.43 4.85 -15.34
CA ALA A 6 4.91 5.61 -14.18
C ALA A 6 4.49 4.71 -13.00
N SER A 7 4.65 3.39 -13.10
CA SER A 7 4.29 2.46 -12.02
C SER A 7 5.39 2.34 -10.98
N GLU A 8 5.04 2.46 -9.70
CA GLU A 8 5.99 2.24 -8.59
C GLU A 8 6.55 0.81 -8.56
N HIS A 9 5.81 -0.18 -9.06
CA HIS A 9 6.27 -1.56 -9.17
C HIS A 9 7.52 -1.68 -10.03
N GLN A 10 7.70 -0.80 -11.03
CA GLN A 10 8.88 -0.79 -11.89
C GLN A 10 10.16 -0.43 -11.13
N LEU A 11 10.06 0.27 -9.99
CA LEU A 11 11.20 0.59 -9.14
C LEU A 11 11.65 -0.61 -8.28
N GLY A 12 10.86 -1.69 -8.19
CA GLY A 12 11.11 -2.79 -7.27
C GLY A 12 10.96 -2.41 -5.79
N LEU A 13 10.35 -1.27 -5.50
CA LEU A 13 10.14 -0.73 -4.14
C LEU A 13 8.68 -0.81 -3.68
N ALA A 14 7.77 -1.25 -4.55
CA ALA A 14 6.36 -1.46 -4.22
C ALA A 14 6.04 -2.96 -4.20
N MET A 15 5.09 -3.34 -3.35
CA MET A 15 4.59 -4.72 -3.26
C MET A 15 3.10 -4.69 -2.92
N ASP A 16 2.34 -5.58 -3.57
CA ASP A 16 0.93 -5.78 -3.27
C ASP A 16 0.75 -6.93 -2.28
N LEU A 17 0.02 -6.68 -1.19
CA LEU A 17 -0.24 -7.64 -0.13
C LEU A 17 -1.67 -8.20 -0.21
N GLY A 18 -1.78 -9.50 -0.45
CA GLY A 18 -3.03 -10.24 -0.40
C GLY A 18 -3.19 -11.06 0.88
N SER A 19 -4.43 -11.41 1.23
CA SER A 19 -4.72 -12.39 2.27
C SER A 19 -4.99 -13.76 1.66
N THR A 20 -4.40 -14.82 2.19
CA THR A 20 -4.72 -16.20 1.77
C THR A 20 -6.20 -16.55 1.99
N LYS A 21 -6.83 -15.93 3.00
CA LYS A 21 -8.26 -16.11 3.29
C LYS A 21 -9.18 -15.53 2.22
N SER A 22 -8.72 -14.50 1.49
CA SER A 22 -9.44 -13.94 0.33
C SER A 22 -8.92 -14.50 -0.99
N GLY A 23 -8.15 -15.60 -0.98
CA GLY A 23 -7.54 -16.15 -2.18
C GLY A 23 -6.52 -15.21 -2.85
N GLY A 24 -5.93 -14.29 -2.09
CA GLY A 24 -4.98 -13.30 -2.63
C GLY A 24 -5.64 -12.13 -3.35
N GLN A 25 -6.96 -11.96 -3.25
CA GLN A 25 -7.65 -10.82 -3.88
C GLN A 25 -7.11 -9.47 -3.37
N LEU A 26 -6.82 -8.59 -4.32
CA LEU A 26 -6.36 -7.21 -4.11
C LEU A 26 -7.56 -6.26 -4.29
N ASN A 27 -8.26 -5.98 -3.19
CA ASN A 27 -9.40 -5.06 -3.19
C ASN A 27 -9.54 -4.38 -1.82
N SER A 28 -10.43 -3.38 -1.74
CA SER A 28 -10.57 -2.53 -0.55
C SER A 28 -11.00 -3.29 0.71
N SER A 29 -11.57 -4.50 0.57
CA SER A 29 -11.90 -5.35 1.72
C SER A 29 -10.67 -5.81 2.50
N PHE A 30 -9.48 -5.82 1.86
CA PHE A 30 -8.23 -6.13 2.55
C PHE A 30 -7.97 -5.18 3.72
N GLY A 31 -8.22 -3.88 3.54
CA GLY A 31 -8.07 -2.86 4.59
C GLY A 31 -9.00 -3.07 5.79
N LYS A 32 -10.12 -3.79 5.61
CA LYS A 32 -11.05 -4.15 6.69
C LYS A 32 -10.66 -5.45 7.40
N SER A 33 -9.77 -6.24 6.81
CA SER A 33 -9.29 -7.47 7.42
C SER A 33 -8.30 -7.20 8.56
N LYS A 34 -8.11 -8.16 9.46
CA LYS A 34 -7.09 -8.08 10.52
C LYS A 34 -5.68 -7.86 9.94
N GLY A 35 -5.37 -8.47 8.80
CA GLY A 35 -4.08 -8.33 8.12
C GLY A 35 -3.88 -6.91 7.59
N GLY A 36 -4.84 -6.37 6.85
CA GLY A 36 -4.73 -5.01 6.31
C GLY A 36 -4.72 -3.93 7.38
N GLN A 37 -5.48 -4.10 8.47
CA GLN A 37 -5.41 -3.20 9.64
C GLN A 37 -4.02 -3.25 10.30
N TRP A 38 -3.46 -4.44 10.46
CA TRP A 38 -2.10 -4.59 11.00
C TRP A 38 -1.07 -3.93 10.08
N VAL A 39 -1.14 -4.14 8.76
CA VAL A 39 -0.26 -3.49 7.77
C VAL A 39 -0.36 -1.97 7.90
N ARG A 40 -1.58 -1.41 7.88
CA ARG A 40 -1.79 0.05 8.01
C ARG A 40 -1.16 0.62 9.27
N GLN A 41 -1.22 -0.10 10.39
CA GLN A 41 -0.70 0.36 11.68
C GLN A 41 0.80 0.08 11.87
N ASN A 42 1.40 -0.87 11.16
CA ASN A 42 2.74 -1.37 11.47
C ASN A 42 3.75 -1.29 10.32
N ALA A 43 3.31 -1.08 9.07
CA ALA A 43 4.20 -1.07 7.90
C ALA A 43 5.38 -0.09 8.06
N HIS A 44 5.14 1.06 8.68
CA HIS A 44 6.17 2.09 8.89
C HIS A 44 7.39 1.59 9.68
N ARG A 45 7.17 0.67 10.63
CA ARG A 45 8.21 0.04 11.44
C ARG A 45 9.24 -0.73 10.61
N PHE A 46 8.85 -1.10 9.39
CA PHE A 46 9.66 -1.84 8.43
C PHE A 46 10.05 -1.00 7.21
N GLY A 47 9.80 0.32 7.26
CA GLY A 47 10.13 1.24 6.16
C GLY A 47 9.11 1.30 5.03
N PHE A 48 7.91 0.76 5.23
CA PHE A 48 6.84 0.77 4.25
C PHE A 48 5.71 1.73 4.63
N ILE A 49 5.09 2.34 3.63
CA ILE A 49 3.84 3.10 3.76
C ILE A 49 2.74 2.43 2.94
N VAL A 50 1.48 2.58 3.38
CA VAL A 50 0.33 2.33 2.50
C VAL A 50 0.23 3.51 1.55
N ARG A 51 0.54 3.28 0.27
CA ARG A 51 0.84 4.37 -0.67
C ARG A 51 -0.38 5.19 -1.08
N TYR A 52 -1.52 4.52 -1.26
CA TYR A 52 -2.77 5.11 -1.74
C TYR A 52 -3.81 4.97 -0.64
N GLN A 53 -4.03 6.06 0.11
CA GLN A 53 -4.97 6.11 1.22
C GLN A 53 -6.34 6.62 0.77
N GLU A 54 -7.37 6.24 1.52
CA GLU A 54 -8.73 6.75 1.33
C GLU A 54 -8.76 8.27 1.55
N GLY A 55 -9.36 9.01 0.61
CA GLY A 55 -9.47 10.47 0.66
C GLY A 55 -8.26 11.23 0.08
N TRP A 56 -7.26 10.53 -0.46
CA TRP A 56 -6.05 11.12 -1.05
C TRP A 56 -6.00 10.97 -2.58
N GLU A 57 -7.14 10.64 -3.19
CA GLU A 57 -7.27 10.37 -4.62
C GLU A 57 -6.86 11.59 -5.45
N ASP A 58 -7.26 12.80 -5.03
CA ASP A 58 -6.94 14.05 -5.75
C ASP A 58 -5.44 14.40 -5.73
N ILE A 59 -4.71 13.93 -4.71
CA ILE A 59 -3.27 14.18 -4.57
C ILE A 59 -2.48 13.09 -5.29
N THR A 60 -2.89 11.84 -5.12
CA THR A 60 -2.11 10.68 -5.59
C THR A 60 -2.48 10.26 -7.01
N GLY A 61 -3.70 10.55 -7.46
CA GLY A 61 -4.26 10.10 -8.75
C GLY A 61 -4.74 8.64 -8.76
N TYR A 62 -4.80 7.98 -7.59
CA TYR A 62 -5.21 6.58 -7.45
C TYR A 62 -6.28 6.44 -6.39
N ASN A 63 -7.19 5.48 -6.60
CA ASN A 63 -8.18 5.08 -5.61
C ASN A 63 -7.51 4.50 -4.35
N TYR A 64 -8.26 4.35 -3.28
CA TYR A 64 -7.79 3.63 -2.10
C TYR A 64 -7.35 2.19 -2.41
N GLU A 65 -6.07 1.89 -2.16
CA GLU A 65 -5.46 0.58 -2.38
C GLU A 65 -4.75 0.11 -1.08
N PRO A 66 -5.48 -0.42 -0.09
CA PRO A 66 -4.91 -0.83 1.20
C PRO A 66 -3.86 -1.94 1.12
N TRP A 67 -3.75 -2.60 -0.03
CA TRP A 67 -2.80 -3.68 -0.28
C TRP A 67 -1.46 -3.18 -0.83
N HIS A 68 -1.41 -2.01 -1.47
CA HIS A 68 -0.21 -1.49 -2.13
C HIS A 68 0.68 -0.79 -1.10
N VAL A 69 1.80 -1.44 -0.76
CA VAL A 69 2.82 -0.87 0.12
C VAL A 69 4.03 -0.39 -0.66
N ARG A 70 4.60 0.74 -0.23
CA ARG A 70 5.79 1.35 -0.84
C ARG A 70 6.91 1.51 0.18
N TYR A 71 8.10 1.00 -0.14
CA TYR A 71 9.29 1.19 0.67
C TYR A 71 9.87 2.59 0.46
N VAL A 72 10.12 3.28 1.58
CA VAL A 72 10.76 4.60 1.66
C VAL A 72 11.85 4.68 2.75
N GLY A 73 12.14 3.56 3.42
CA GLY A 73 13.06 3.49 4.56
C GLY A 73 12.36 3.78 5.89
N VAL A 74 12.87 3.18 6.97
CA VAL A 74 12.23 3.19 8.31
C VAL A 74 12.06 4.60 8.85
N GLU A 75 13.09 5.44 8.73
CA GLU A 75 13.06 6.82 9.22
C GLU A 75 11.94 7.62 8.54
N HIS A 76 11.92 7.66 7.21
CA HIS A 76 10.91 8.39 6.45
C HIS A 76 9.51 7.83 6.69
N ALA A 77 9.34 6.51 6.67
CA ALA A 77 8.02 5.90 6.84
C ALA A 77 7.43 6.17 8.24
N THR A 78 8.28 6.27 9.27
CA THR A 78 7.85 6.54 10.66
C THR A 78 7.55 8.01 10.91
N ALA A 79 8.13 8.92 10.12
CA ALA A 79 7.92 10.37 10.25
C ALA A 79 6.68 10.90 9.51
N MET A 80 6.06 10.08 8.65
CA MET A 80 4.87 10.44 7.83
C MET A 80 3.56 10.38 8.60
#